data_AF-A0A413BCL4-F1
#
_entry.id   AF-A0A413BCL4-F1
#
_cell.length_a   1.000
_cell.length_b   1.000
_cell.length_c   1.000
_cell.angle_alpha   90.00
_cell.angle_beta   90.00
_cell.angle_gamma   90.00
#
_symmetry.space_group_name_H-M   'P 1'
#
loop_
_entity.id
_entity.type
_entity.pdbx_description
1 polymer ?
#
loop_
_entity_poly.entity_id
_entity_poly.type
_entity_poly.pdbx_seq_one_letter_code
_entity_poly.pdbx_strand_id
1 'polypeptide(L)'
;MSIEFKDCFLHFLDRELLETQGAYNRVIEESISRDVRFILLNSPGDLILSASFLFESKYAYAIFEEFYNFFVEGKFVIAITYDSIIKMVSAKQEQYKGKASLFPNYFNNLWHVLAESGVMFVPKKENTTIYIANEMLDKLQVYNLIEEKSNIPYLQEVIEERGKMAITHHLFDPVYQKQGVSERDQDAVNTLITECYIRSYMEYFDATIPAGLICGIYTYDYLSNNAPLADISFWVKLYKQIGLYRFVCTCPTILLEMIIKSDEQLIFLHSIEVWVSSYEKKI
;
A
#
# COMPACT_ATOMS: atom_id res chain seq x y z
N MET A 1 19.68 23.80 -2.49
CA MET A 1 18.51 23.13 -3.08
C MET A 1 18.12 22.05 -2.10
N SER A 2 16.97 22.16 -1.44
CA SER A 2 16.41 21.07 -0.64
C SER A 2 15.69 20.15 -1.63
N ILE A 3 16.14 18.91 -1.71
CA ILE A 3 15.45 17.87 -2.47
C ILE A 3 14.38 17.30 -1.57
N GLU A 4 13.19 17.15 -2.13
CA GLU A 4 12.03 16.66 -1.41
C GLU A 4 11.85 15.20 -1.78
N PHE A 5 12.38 14.32 -0.93
CA PHE A 5 12.15 12.89 -1.06
C PHE A 5 10.71 12.60 -0.67
N LYS A 6 9.91 12.07 -1.61
CA LYS A 6 8.52 11.70 -1.33
C LYS A 6 8.44 10.48 -0.43
N ASP A 7 7.43 10.49 0.43
CA ASP A 7 7.01 9.31 1.18
C ASP A 7 6.45 8.24 0.22
N CYS A 8 6.52 6.98 0.63
CA CYS A 8 6.13 5.83 -0.19
C CYS A 8 4.98 5.07 0.47
N PHE A 9 3.80 5.09 -0.16
CA PHE A 9 2.69 4.24 0.25
C PHE A 9 2.90 2.80 -0.23
N LEU A 10 2.96 1.86 0.72
CA LEU A 10 3.22 0.44 0.48
C LEU A 10 1.95 -0.29 0.04
N HIS A 11 1.37 0.14 -1.09
CA HIS A 11 0.12 -0.41 -1.62
C HIS A 11 0.15 -1.93 -1.80
N PHE A 12 1.30 -2.49 -2.16
CA PHE A 12 1.49 -3.93 -2.36
C PHE A 12 1.38 -4.77 -1.09
N LEU A 13 1.20 -4.16 0.09
CA LEU A 13 0.90 -4.85 1.35
C LEU A 13 -0.61 -4.97 1.63
N ASP A 14 -1.43 -4.32 0.81
CA ASP A 14 -2.89 -4.40 0.91
C ASP A 14 -3.36 -5.84 0.71
N ARG A 15 -4.22 -6.28 1.64
CA ARG A 15 -4.86 -7.58 1.58
C ARG A 15 -5.69 -7.74 0.31
N GLU A 16 -6.47 -6.75 -0.10
CA GLU A 16 -7.35 -6.89 -1.28
C GLU A 16 -6.51 -7.02 -2.57
N LEU A 17 -5.27 -6.51 -2.57
CA LEU A 17 -4.30 -6.72 -3.65
C LEU A 17 -3.61 -8.09 -3.60
N LEU A 18 -3.30 -8.59 -2.41
CA LEU A 18 -2.56 -9.83 -2.23
C LEU A 18 -3.43 -11.09 -2.12
N GLU A 19 -4.70 -10.97 -1.72
CA GLU A 19 -5.61 -12.11 -1.58
C GLU A 19 -6.17 -12.61 -2.91
N THR A 20 -6.04 -11.83 -3.98
CA THR A 20 -6.20 -12.33 -5.35
C THR A 20 -5.17 -13.42 -5.70
N GLN A 21 -4.07 -13.54 -4.93
CA GLN A 21 -3.03 -14.57 -5.11
C GLN A 21 -3.36 -15.89 -4.38
N GLY A 22 -4.45 -15.98 -3.63
CA GLY A 22 -4.86 -17.19 -2.91
C GLY A 22 -4.20 -17.37 -1.53
N ALA A 23 -3.74 -18.59 -1.22
CA ALA A 23 -3.15 -18.90 0.09
C ALA A 23 -1.79 -18.21 0.28
N TYR A 24 -1.46 -17.90 1.55
CA TYR A 24 -0.15 -17.35 1.93
C TYR A 24 1.00 -18.14 1.29
N ASN A 25 1.93 -17.41 0.68
CA ASN A 25 3.06 -17.96 -0.05
C ASN A 25 4.38 -17.35 0.45
N ARG A 26 5.22 -18.18 1.06
CA ARG A 26 6.53 -17.77 1.59
C ARG A 26 7.46 -17.14 0.54
N VAL A 27 7.38 -17.57 -0.72
CA VAL A 27 8.20 -17.00 -1.81
C VAL A 27 7.78 -15.56 -2.11
N ILE A 28 6.47 -15.28 -2.04
CA ILE A 28 5.94 -13.92 -2.20
C ILE A 28 6.36 -13.08 -0.99
N GLU A 29 6.27 -13.60 0.23
CA GLU A 29 6.74 -12.90 1.43
C GLU A 29 8.22 -12.50 1.32
N GLU A 30 9.10 -13.43 0.92
CA GLU A 30 10.52 -13.13 0.73
C GLU A 30 10.76 -12.07 -0.35
N SER A 31 9.90 -12.02 -1.38
CA SER A 31 9.98 -11.01 -2.44
C SER A 31 9.51 -9.64 -1.94
N ILE A 32 8.41 -9.59 -1.19
CA ILE A 32 7.89 -8.40 -0.52
C ILE A 32 8.92 -7.83 0.48
N SER A 33 9.54 -8.69 1.30
CA SER A 33 10.61 -8.29 2.22
C SER A 33 11.79 -7.67 1.48
N ARG A 34 12.21 -8.25 0.34
CA ARG A 34 13.24 -7.66 -0.51
C ARG A 34 12.80 -6.30 -1.04
N ASP A 35 11.59 -6.19 -1.58
CA ASP A 35 11.07 -4.91 -2.07
C ASP A 35 11.12 -3.82 -0.98
N VAL A 36 10.69 -4.12 0.24
CA VAL A 36 10.78 -3.19 1.39
C VAL A 36 12.23 -2.79 1.68
N ARG A 37 13.18 -3.71 1.63
CA ARG A 37 14.62 -3.40 1.82
C ARG A 37 15.15 -2.43 0.77
N PHE A 38 14.77 -2.63 -0.50
CA PHE A 38 15.13 -1.70 -1.55
C PHE A 38 14.47 -0.34 -1.32
N ILE A 39 13.18 -0.29 -1.00
CA ILE A 39 12.48 0.96 -0.72
C ILE A 39 13.16 1.72 0.43
N LEU A 40 13.46 1.06 1.55
CA LEU A 40 14.14 1.67 2.70
C LEU A 40 15.49 2.28 2.34
N LEU A 41 16.29 1.62 1.50
CA LEU A 41 17.58 2.16 1.05
C LEU A 41 17.43 3.34 0.10
N ASN A 42 16.38 3.33 -0.72
CA ASN A 42 16.32 4.18 -1.91
C ASN A 42 15.34 5.35 -1.77
N SER A 43 14.48 5.32 -0.76
CA SER A 43 13.50 6.35 -0.44
C SER A 43 13.75 6.92 0.96
N PRO A 44 14.41 8.08 1.06
CA PRO A 44 14.62 8.77 2.34
C PRO A 44 13.32 9.25 3.00
N GLY A 45 12.24 9.44 2.23
CA GLY A 45 10.90 9.70 2.75
C GLY A 45 10.31 8.50 3.51
N ASP A 46 9.30 8.73 4.33
CA ASP A 46 8.70 7.73 5.20
C ASP A 46 7.88 6.69 4.42
N LEU A 47 7.74 5.51 5.00
CA LEU A 47 6.97 4.41 4.40
C LEU A 47 5.59 4.39 5.03
N ILE A 48 4.55 4.61 4.22
CA ILE A 48 3.18 4.73 4.70
C ILE A 48 2.48 3.38 4.58
N LEU A 49 1.81 2.98 5.65
CA LEU A 49 1.01 1.76 5.72
C LEU A 49 -0.37 2.06 6.30
N SER A 50 -1.43 1.50 5.73
CA SER A 50 -2.73 1.51 6.41
C SER A 50 -2.68 0.58 7.62
N ALA A 51 -3.19 1.04 8.77
CA ALA A 51 -3.27 0.21 9.96
C ALA A 51 -4.05 -1.09 9.74
N SER A 52 -5.10 -1.06 8.91
CA SER A 52 -5.87 -2.27 8.59
C SER A 52 -5.00 -3.38 8.01
N PHE A 53 -3.93 -3.05 7.28
CA PHE A 53 -3.06 -4.04 6.67
C PHE A 53 -2.33 -4.88 7.73
N LEU A 54 -1.91 -4.29 8.85
CA LEU A 54 -1.27 -5.03 9.95
C LEU A 54 -2.19 -6.07 10.59
N PHE A 55 -3.49 -5.82 10.56
CA PHE A 55 -4.49 -6.74 11.12
C PHE A 55 -4.98 -7.74 10.07
N GLU A 56 -5.06 -7.35 8.81
CA GLU A 56 -5.75 -8.10 7.77
C GLU A 56 -4.79 -8.87 6.85
N SER A 57 -3.56 -8.39 6.65
CA SER A 57 -2.57 -8.96 5.73
C SER A 57 -1.44 -9.69 6.49
N LYS A 58 -1.27 -10.99 6.21
CA LYS A 58 -0.16 -11.78 6.75
C LYS A 58 1.20 -11.25 6.29
N TYR A 59 1.27 -10.76 5.06
CA TYR A 59 2.49 -10.18 4.51
C TYR A 59 2.86 -8.88 5.23
N ALA A 60 1.89 -8.00 5.47
CA ALA A 60 2.12 -6.77 6.23
C ALA A 60 2.59 -7.06 7.66
N TYR A 61 2.03 -8.08 8.31
CA TYR A 61 2.47 -8.51 9.63
C TYR A 61 3.89 -9.08 9.63
N ALA A 62 4.27 -9.87 8.61
CA ALA A 62 5.65 -10.35 8.48
C ALA A 62 6.66 -9.19 8.29
N ILE A 63 6.28 -8.16 7.53
CA ILE A 63 7.08 -6.92 7.40
C ILE A 63 7.18 -6.19 8.75
N PHE A 64 6.10 -6.13 9.52
CA PHE A 64 6.16 -5.58 10.87
C PHE A 64 7.14 -6.33 11.78
N GLU A 65 7.14 -7.66 11.75
CA GLU A 65 8.06 -8.47 12.56
C GLU A 65 9.52 -8.30 12.12
N GLU A 66 9.80 -8.32 10.81
CA GLU A 66 11.17 -8.17 10.30
C GLU A 66 11.74 -6.77 10.55
N PHE A 67 10.94 -5.72 10.30
CA PHE A 67 11.37 -4.32 10.33
C PHE A 67 10.89 -3.58 11.58
N TYR A 68 10.56 -4.28 12.67
CA TYR A 68 9.96 -3.72 13.89
C TYR A 68 10.61 -2.42 14.38
N ASN A 69 11.94 -2.36 14.41
CA ASN A 69 12.66 -1.15 14.85
C ASN A 69 12.30 0.09 14.01
N PHE A 70 12.15 -0.05 12.70
CA PHE A 70 11.77 1.06 11.82
C PHE A 70 10.34 1.56 12.11
N PHE A 71 9.44 0.69 12.57
CA PHE A 71 8.12 1.10 13.02
C PHE A 71 8.16 1.91 14.32
N VAL A 72 9.00 1.48 15.28
CA VAL A 72 9.17 2.19 16.56
C VAL A 72 9.84 3.56 16.36
N GLU A 73 10.77 3.65 15.42
CA GLU A 73 11.46 4.91 15.09
C GLU A 73 10.63 5.89 14.25
N GLY A 74 9.43 5.49 13.82
CA GLY A 74 8.54 6.32 13.02
C GLY A 74 8.87 6.34 11.53
N LYS A 75 9.84 5.53 11.06
CA LYS A 75 10.14 5.40 9.63
C LYS A 75 9.00 4.77 8.84
N PHE A 76 8.22 3.91 9.50
CA PHE A 76 6.92 3.48 9.01
C PHE A 76 5.81 4.32 9.66
N VAL A 77 5.09 5.09 8.85
CA VAL A 77 3.93 5.87 9.27
C VAL A 77 2.67 5.02 9.11
N ILE A 78 2.00 4.72 10.23
CA ILE A 78 0.79 3.90 10.19
C ILE A 78 -0.45 4.78 10.20
N ALA A 79 -1.10 4.87 9.05
CA ALA A 79 -2.30 5.65 8.83
C ALA A 79 -3.55 4.96 9.43
N ILE A 80 -4.30 5.69 10.25
CA ILE A 80 -5.58 5.23 10.82
C ILE A 80 -6.71 6.17 10.40
N THR A 81 -7.89 5.63 10.08
CA THR A 81 -9.08 6.43 9.75
C THR A 81 -9.92 6.81 10.98
N TYR A 82 -9.36 6.56 12.18
CA TYR A 82 -9.99 6.79 13.48
C TYR A 82 -9.06 7.60 14.37
N ASP A 83 -9.59 8.22 15.43
CA ASP A 83 -8.77 8.99 16.37
C ASP A 83 -7.80 8.13 17.20
N SER A 84 -8.03 6.81 17.26
CA SER A 84 -7.15 5.87 17.95
C SER A 84 -7.26 4.45 17.39
N ILE A 85 -6.20 3.67 17.59
CA ILE A 85 -6.20 2.23 17.27
C ILE A 85 -7.31 1.48 18.02
N ILE A 86 -7.61 1.86 19.25
CA ILE A 86 -8.68 1.25 20.06
C ILE A 86 -10.04 1.44 19.38
N LYS A 87 -10.35 2.68 18.96
CA LYS A 87 -11.60 2.97 18.24
C LYS A 87 -11.70 2.18 16.94
N MET A 88 -10.60 2.13 16.18
CA MET A 88 -10.53 1.34 14.94
C MET A 88 -10.82 -0.14 15.20
N VAL A 89 -10.14 -0.74 16.17
CA VAL A 89 -10.28 -2.16 16.50
C VAL A 89 -11.68 -2.46 17.00
N SER A 90 -12.24 -1.66 17.90
CA SER A 90 -13.62 -1.87 18.37
C SER A 90 -14.65 -1.79 17.23
N ALA A 91 -14.49 -0.83 16.31
CA ALA A 91 -15.35 -0.71 15.13
C ALA A 91 -15.23 -1.95 14.21
N LYS A 92 -13.99 -2.40 13.95
CA LYS A 92 -13.72 -3.59 13.14
C LYS A 92 -14.18 -4.89 13.80
N GLN A 93 -14.08 -5.02 15.12
CA GLN A 93 -14.60 -6.16 15.87
C GLN A 93 -16.12 -6.29 15.75
N GLU A 94 -16.86 -5.18 15.83
CA GLU A 94 -18.31 -5.21 15.60
C GLU A 94 -18.63 -5.51 14.13
N GLN A 95 -17.88 -4.93 13.19
CA GLN A 95 -18.03 -5.23 11.75
C GLN A 95 -17.81 -6.71 11.42
N TYR A 96 -16.81 -7.35 12.05
CA TYR A 96 -16.44 -8.75 11.79
C TYR A 96 -17.00 -9.73 12.83
N LYS A 97 -18.00 -9.31 13.59
CA LYS A 97 -18.69 -10.17 14.57
C LYS A 97 -19.24 -11.41 13.88
N GLY A 98 -18.92 -12.58 14.44
CA GLY A 98 -19.26 -13.89 13.84
C GLY A 98 -18.32 -14.34 12.71
N LYS A 99 -17.37 -13.51 12.27
CA LYS A 99 -16.32 -13.84 11.28
C LYS A 99 -14.90 -13.83 11.89
N ALA A 100 -14.79 -14.00 13.20
CA ALA A 100 -13.52 -13.90 13.93
C ALA A 100 -12.44 -14.87 13.42
N SER A 101 -12.82 -16.05 12.91
CA SER A 101 -11.87 -17.00 12.31
C SER A 101 -11.18 -16.48 11.04
N LEU A 102 -11.83 -15.57 10.31
CA LEU A 102 -11.29 -14.95 9.10
C LEU A 102 -10.43 -13.71 9.38
N PHE A 103 -10.63 -13.09 10.55
CA PHE A 103 -9.95 -11.85 10.95
C PHE A 103 -9.45 -11.93 12.41
N PRO A 104 -8.66 -12.94 12.78
CA PRO A 104 -8.34 -13.23 14.17
C PRO A 104 -7.55 -12.12 14.88
N ASN A 105 -6.77 -11.34 14.12
CA ASN A 105 -5.92 -10.28 14.65
C ASN A 105 -6.71 -9.11 15.27
N TYR A 106 -7.98 -8.90 14.88
CA TYR A 106 -8.82 -7.91 15.55
C TYR A 106 -9.35 -8.42 16.90
N PHE A 107 -9.34 -9.72 17.16
CA PHE A 107 -9.90 -10.34 18.36
C PHE A 107 -8.85 -10.90 19.32
N ASN A 108 -7.56 -10.72 19.02
CA ASN A 108 -6.45 -11.10 19.88
C ASN A 108 -5.76 -9.85 20.48
N ASN A 109 -4.64 -10.06 21.17
CA ASN A 109 -3.90 -9.00 21.85
C ASN A 109 -2.98 -8.17 20.94
N LEU A 110 -2.99 -8.38 19.61
CA LEU A 110 -2.10 -7.67 18.70
C LEU A 110 -2.22 -6.15 18.82
N TRP A 111 -3.45 -5.63 18.93
CA TRP A 111 -3.65 -4.20 19.04
C TRP A 111 -3.11 -3.61 20.35
N HIS A 112 -3.11 -4.38 21.44
CA HIS A 112 -2.48 -3.97 22.70
C HIS A 112 -0.96 -3.86 22.51
N VAL A 113 -0.35 -4.87 21.88
CA VAL A 113 1.09 -4.86 21.58
C VAL A 113 1.45 -3.66 20.71
N LEU A 114 0.67 -3.38 19.66
CA LEU A 114 0.89 -2.23 18.78
C LEU A 114 0.66 -0.88 19.47
N ALA A 115 -0.24 -0.81 20.45
CA ALA A 115 -0.46 0.42 21.23
C ALA A 115 0.67 0.66 22.24
N GLU A 116 1.27 -0.40 22.78
CA GLU A 116 2.33 -0.35 23.79
C GLU A 116 3.75 -0.27 23.18
N SER A 117 3.93 -0.66 21.92
CA SER A 117 5.23 -0.72 21.24
C SER A 117 5.86 0.65 20.93
N GLY A 118 5.14 1.75 21.13
CA GLY A 118 5.60 3.10 20.77
C GLY A 118 5.41 3.44 19.29
N VAL A 119 4.74 2.57 18.54
CA VAL A 119 4.40 2.78 17.12
C VAL A 119 3.53 4.02 16.95
N MET A 120 3.89 4.87 15.99
CA MET A 120 3.14 6.09 15.68
C MET A 120 1.97 5.82 14.73
N PHE A 121 0.78 6.23 15.16
CA PHE A 121 -0.42 6.23 14.33
C PHE A 121 -0.80 7.65 13.91
N VAL A 122 -0.99 7.86 12.62
CA VAL A 122 -1.36 9.16 12.06
C VAL A 122 -2.83 9.11 11.62
N PRO A 123 -3.71 9.91 12.24
CA PRO A 123 -5.11 9.95 11.85
C PRO A 123 -5.26 10.61 10.48
N LYS A 124 -6.06 9.98 9.61
CA LYS A 124 -6.45 10.51 8.31
C LYS A 124 -7.72 11.35 8.44
N LYS A 125 -7.64 12.65 8.13
CA LYS A 125 -8.81 13.56 8.22
C LYS A 125 -9.89 13.22 7.20
N GLU A 126 -9.48 12.81 6.00
CA GLU A 126 -10.40 12.42 4.93
C GLU A 126 -10.68 10.91 4.97
N ASN A 127 -11.96 10.55 5.03
CA ASN A 127 -12.36 9.16 5.03
C ASN A 127 -12.18 8.57 3.62
N THR A 128 -11.26 7.62 3.47
CA THR A 128 -11.00 6.89 2.20
C THR A 128 -12.27 6.34 1.57
N THR A 129 -13.27 5.96 2.37
CA THR A 129 -14.57 5.51 1.87
C THR A 129 -15.30 6.61 1.10
N ILE A 130 -15.31 7.83 1.63
CA ILE A 130 -15.99 8.96 0.99
C ILE A 130 -15.28 9.32 -0.30
N TYR A 131 -13.95 9.30 -0.29
CA TYR A 131 -13.13 9.48 -1.49
C TYR A 131 -13.51 8.48 -2.58
N ILE A 132 -13.48 7.18 -2.27
CA ILE A 132 -13.83 6.11 -3.23
C ILE A 132 -15.28 6.27 -3.72
N ALA A 133 -16.23 6.55 -2.82
CA ALA A 133 -17.62 6.73 -3.18
C ALA A 133 -17.80 7.88 -4.18
N ASN A 134 -17.13 9.02 -3.96
CA ASN A 134 -17.22 10.17 -4.85
C ASN A 134 -16.67 9.85 -6.25
N GLU A 135 -15.52 9.19 -6.34
CA GLU A 135 -14.91 8.80 -7.62
C GLU A 135 -15.78 7.78 -8.38
N MET A 136 -16.31 6.78 -7.68
CA MET A 136 -17.15 5.74 -8.31
C MET A 136 -18.57 6.22 -8.64
N LEU A 137 -19.08 7.26 -7.97
CA LEU A 137 -20.35 7.90 -8.33
C LEU A 137 -20.17 8.91 -9.47
N ASP A 138 -18.94 9.34 -9.77
CA ASP A 138 -18.66 10.12 -10.97
C ASP A 138 -18.89 9.28 -12.23
N LYS A 139 -19.95 9.66 -12.95
CA LYS A 139 -20.44 8.96 -14.13
C LYS A 139 -19.40 8.89 -15.25
N LEU A 140 -18.45 9.82 -15.34
CA LEU A 140 -17.48 9.80 -16.45
C LEU A 140 -16.45 8.69 -16.32
N GLN A 141 -16.00 8.35 -15.11
CA GLN A 141 -14.99 7.31 -14.91
C GLN A 141 -15.60 5.91 -15.07
N VAL A 142 -16.68 5.62 -14.35
CA VAL A 142 -17.29 4.28 -14.32
C VAL A 142 -17.94 3.91 -15.66
N TYR A 143 -18.58 4.87 -16.34
CA TYR A 143 -19.16 4.61 -17.66
C TYR A 143 -18.11 4.39 -18.75
N ASN A 144 -16.83 4.72 -18.55
CA ASN A 144 -15.81 4.41 -19.54
C ASN A 144 -15.17 3.02 -19.32
N LEU A 145 -15.25 2.50 -18.10
CA LEU A 145 -14.60 1.25 -17.69
C LEU A 145 -15.48 0.01 -17.90
N ILE A 146 -16.78 0.11 -17.61
CA ILE A 146 -17.70 -1.05 -17.61
C ILE A 146 -18.32 -1.22 -18.99
N GLU A 147 -18.23 -2.38 -19.63
CA GLU A 147 -18.80 -2.64 -20.96
C GLU A 147 -20.34 -2.63 -20.91
N GLU A 148 -20.94 -3.37 -19.97
CA GLU A 148 -22.39 -3.46 -19.80
C GLU A 148 -22.93 -2.29 -18.96
N LYS A 149 -23.26 -1.17 -19.62
CA LYS A 149 -23.75 0.05 -18.93
C LYS A 149 -25.03 -0.17 -18.12
N SER A 150 -25.82 -1.21 -18.41
CA SER A 150 -27.01 -1.58 -17.64
C SER A 150 -26.70 -2.00 -16.21
N ASN A 151 -25.47 -2.43 -15.91
CA ASN A 151 -25.05 -2.86 -14.58
C ASN A 151 -24.65 -1.68 -13.68
N ILE A 152 -24.32 -0.52 -14.26
CA ILE A 152 -23.82 0.65 -13.54
C ILE A 152 -24.78 1.14 -12.44
N PRO A 153 -26.09 1.30 -12.68
CA PRO A 153 -27.00 1.76 -11.64
C PRO A 153 -27.00 0.86 -10.40
N TYR A 154 -26.88 -0.46 -10.57
CA TYR A 154 -26.85 -1.40 -9.45
C TYR A 154 -25.54 -1.31 -8.66
N LEU A 155 -24.42 -1.05 -9.33
CA LEU A 155 -23.13 -0.82 -8.66
C LEU A 155 -23.15 0.51 -7.88
N GLN A 156 -23.79 1.54 -8.43
CA GLN A 156 -23.96 2.83 -7.75
C GLN A 156 -24.90 2.71 -6.54
N GLU A 157 -25.99 1.95 -6.65
CA GLU A 157 -26.91 1.68 -5.54
C GLU A 157 -26.19 1.05 -4.35
N VAL A 158 -25.30 0.07 -4.58
CA VAL A 158 -24.46 -0.53 -3.52
C VAL A 158 -23.61 0.52 -2.79
N ILE A 159 -23.06 1.49 -3.52
CA ILE A 159 -22.23 2.55 -2.94
C ILE A 159 -23.08 3.50 -2.10
N GLU A 160 -24.25 3.90 -2.63
CA GLU A 160 -25.16 4.83 -1.96
C GLU A 160 -25.77 4.24 -0.68
N GLU A 161 -26.23 2.98 -0.72
CA GLU A 161 -26.80 2.28 0.44
C GLU A 161 -25.82 2.17 1.62
N ARG A 162 -24.51 2.21 1.35
CA ARG A 162 -23.46 2.07 2.38
C ARG A 162 -23.26 3.31 3.22
N GLY A 163 -23.72 4.48 2.78
CA GLY A 163 -23.82 5.67 3.64
C GLY A 163 -22.56 5.99 4.46
N LYS A 164 -21.37 5.91 3.83
CA LYS A 164 -20.01 6.13 4.41
C LYS A 164 -19.34 4.94 5.11
N MET A 165 -19.83 3.71 4.91
CA MET A 165 -19.13 2.48 5.30
C MET A 165 -18.15 1.99 4.23
N ALA A 166 -17.06 1.33 4.64
CA ALA A 166 -15.96 0.89 3.76
C ALA A 166 -16.44 0.23 2.45
N ILE A 167 -15.76 0.57 1.35
CA ILE A 167 -15.97 0.03 0.00
C ILE A 167 -14.79 -0.89 -0.33
N THR A 168 -15.06 -2.15 -0.66
CA THR A 168 -14.10 -3.25 -0.88
C THR A 168 -14.65 -4.19 -1.95
N HIS A 169 -13.82 -5.05 -2.55
CA HIS A 169 -14.23 -5.90 -3.69
C HIS A 169 -15.37 -6.84 -3.32
N HIS A 170 -15.22 -7.53 -2.18
CA HIS A 170 -16.16 -8.55 -1.68
C HIS A 170 -17.60 -8.06 -1.42
N LEU A 171 -17.81 -6.74 -1.38
CA LEU A 171 -19.14 -6.16 -1.19
C LEU A 171 -19.96 -6.18 -2.48
N PHE A 172 -19.30 -6.22 -3.63
CA PHE A 172 -19.95 -6.24 -4.93
C PHE A 172 -20.30 -7.67 -5.38
N ASP A 173 -19.70 -8.72 -4.78
CA ASP A 173 -19.96 -10.13 -5.11
C ASP A 173 -21.47 -10.48 -5.21
N PRO A 174 -22.35 -10.06 -4.27
CA PRO A 174 -23.76 -10.38 -4.37
C PRO A 174 -24.42 -9.74 -5.59
N VAL A 175 -24.00 -8.52 -5.98
CA VAL A 175 -24.51 -7.83 -7.17
C VAL A 175 -23.94 -8.44 -8.43
N TYR A 176 -22.66 -8.78 -8.45
CA TYR A 176 -22.03 -9.50 -9.55
C TYR A 176 -22.78 -10.80 -9.87
N GLN A 177 -23.08 -11.60 -8.84
CA GLN A 177 -23.81 -12.86 -8.97
C GLN A 177 -25.28 -12.65 -9.37
N LYS A 178 -25.97 -11.68 -8.76
CA LYS A 178 -27.39 -11.43 -9.00
C LYS A 178 -27.66 -10.87 -10.39
N GLN A 179 -26.83 -9.95 -10.85
CA GLN A 179 -27.01 -9.27 -12.14
C GLN A 179 -26.25 -9.95 -13.29
N GLY A 180 -25.38 -10.92 -13.00
CA GLY A 180 -24.60 -11.61 -14.01
C GLY A 180 -23.52 -10.72 -14.63
N VAL A 181 -22.89 -9.85 -13.83
CA VAL A 181 -21.82 -8.94 -14.30
C VAL A 181 -20.66 -9.77 -14.85
N SER A 182 -20.15 -9.42 -16.04
CA SER A 182 -19.05 -10.14 -16.68
C SER A 182 -17.77 -10.11 -15.83
N GLU A 183 -16.94 -11.15 -15.89
CA GLU A 183 -15.64 -11.19 -15.15
C GLU A 183 -14.78 -9.96 -15.46
N ARG A 184 -14.78 -9.52 -16.71
CA ARG A 184 -14.04 -8.33 -17.14
C ARG A 184 -14.53 -7.04 -16.48
N ASP A 185 -15.85 -6.88 -16.36
CA ASP A 185 -16.43 -5.71 -15.69
C ASP A 185 -16.22 -5.77 -14.18
N GLN A 186 -16.24 -6.97 -13.59
CA GLN A 186 -15.88 -7.17 -12.18
C GLN A 186 -14.42 -6.75 -11.93
N ASP A 187 -13.49 -7.20 -12.78
CA ASP A 187 -12.07 -6.84 -12.71
C ASP A 187 -11.86 -5.32 -12.87
N ALA A 188 -12.59 -4.68 -13.78
CA ALA A 188 -12.53 -3.24 -13.99
C ALA A 188 -13.00 -2.46 -12.74
N VAL A 189 -14.10 -2.88 -12.11
CA VAL A 189 -14.60 -2.27 -10.87
C VAL A 189 -13.63 -2.49 -9.71
N ASN A 190 -13.11 -3.71 -9.55
CA ASN A 190 -12.16 -4.04 -8.47
C ASN A 190 -10.84 -3.27 -8.63
N THR A 191 -10.35 -3.13 -9.87
CA THR A 191 -9.17 -2.31 -10.19
C THR A 191 -9.42 -0.84 -9.83
N LEU A 192 -10.58 -0.28 -10.20
CA LEU A 192 -10.95 1.10 -9.89
C LEU A 192 -11.02 1.36 -8.37
N ILE A 193 -11.66 0.46 -7.60
CA ILE A 193 -11.73 0.58 -6.13
C ILE A 193 -10.32 0.66 -5.54
N THR A 194 -9.42 -0.21 -6.01
CA THR A 194 -8.06 -0.27 -5.50
C THR A 194 -7.25 0.96 -5.90
N GLU A 195 -7.37 1.41 -7.15
CA GLU A 195 -6.75 2.63 -7.62
C GLU A 195 -7.20 3.84 -6.80
N CYS A 196 -8.51 3.98 -6.55
CA CYS A 196 -9.06 5.05 -5.72
C CYS A 196 -8.51 4.99 -4.29
N TYR A 197 -8.34 3.78 -3.73
CA TYR A 197 -7.71 3.60 -2.43
C TYR A 197 -6.26 4.10 -2.44
N ILE A 198 -5.46 3.69 -3.43
CA ILE A 198 -4.07 4.12 -3.58
C ILE A 198 -3.98 5.65 -3.70
N ARG A 199 -4.76 6.25 -4.61
CA ARG A 199 -4.80 7.70 -4.83
C ARG A 199 -5.18 8.45 -3.56
N SER A 200 -6.17 7.98 -2.82
CA SER A 200 -6.58 8.60 -1.57
C SER A 200 -5.47 8.65 -0.51
N TYR A 201 -4.54 7.69 -0.50
CA TYR A 201 -3.37 7.73 0.39
C TYR A 201 -2.26 8.61 -0.18
N MET A 202 -2.00 8.51 -1.49
CA MET A 202 -1.02 9.38 -2.16
C MET A 202 -1.34 10.86 -1.96
N GLU A 203 -2.59 11.26 -2.15
CA GLU A 203 -3.01 12.66 -2.00
C GLU A 203 -2.94 13.15 -0.55
N TYR A 204 -3.37 12.32 0.40
CA TYR A 204 -3.39 12.71 1.82
C TYR A 204 -1.99 12.93 2.39
N PHE A 205 -1.03 12.11 1.98
CA PHE A 205 0.34 12.14 2.50
C PHE A 205 1.34 12.82 1.55
N ASP A 206 0.91 13.36 0.40
CA ASP A 206 1.79 13.76 -0.71
C ASP A 206 2.85 12.69 -1.05
N ALA A 207 2.37 11.45 -1.09
CA ALA A 207 3.20 10.27 -1.28
C ALA A 207 3.22 9.81 -2.74
N THR A 208 4.22 9.00 -3.06
CA THR A 208 4.26 8.15 -4.25
C THR A 208 3.98 6.70 -3.87
N ILE A 209 3.91 5.82 -4.86
CA ILE A 209 4.02 4.37 -4.66
C ILE A 209 5.32 3.84 -5.28
N PRO A 210 5.88 2.72 -4.77
CA PRO A 210 6.94 2.01 -5.45
C PRO A 210 6.41 1.34 -6.73
N ALA A 211 7.25 1.25 -7.76
CA ALA A 211 6.98 0.58 -9.02
C ALA A 211 8.03 -0.50 -9.32
N GLY A 212 7.75 -1.40 -10.26
CA GLY A 212 8.72 -2.41 -10.69
C GLY A 212 9.09 -3.41 -9.59
N LEU A 213 8.13 -3.74 -8.72
CA LEU A 213 8.30 -4.59 -7.55
C LEU A 213 8.69 -6.02 -7.93
N ILE A 214 9.62 -6.62 -7.17
CA ILE A 214 10.05 -8.02 -7.32
C ILE A 214 8.89 -8.98 -7.06
N CYS A 215 7.96 -8.62 -6.16
CA CYS A 215 6.78 -9.43 -5.82
C CYS A 215 5.77 -9.58 -6.97
N GLY A 216 5.92 -8.82 -8.07
CA GLY A 216 5.12 -9.02 -9.28
C GLY A 216 3.85 -8.16 -9.38
N ILE A 217 3.65 -7.21 -8.47
CA ILE A 217 2.51 -6.28 -8.51
C ILE A 217 2.89 -5.08 -9.37
N TYR A 218 2.49 -5.11 -10.65
CA TYR A 218 2.81 -4.06 -11.63
C TYR A 218 1.61 -3.25 -12.11
N THR A 219 0.38 -3.70 -11.79
CA THR A 219 -0.87 -3.14 -12.33
C THR A 219 -0.98 -1.64 -12.09
N TYR A 220 -0.41 -1.13 -11.00
CA TYR A 220 -0.52 0.26 -10.59
C TYR A 220 0.76 1.07 -10.79
N ASP A 221 1.81 0.50 -11.41
CA ASP A 221 3.12 1.17 -11.58
C ASP A 221 3.01 2.56 -12.21
N TYR A 222 2.01 2.77 -13.08
CA TYR A 222 1.74 4.05 -13.74
C TYR A 222 1.31 5.19 -12.79
N LEU A 223 0.91 4.87 -11.55
CA LEU A 223 0.61 5.86 -10.52
C LEU A 223 1.89 6.40 -9.85
N SER A 224 3.02 5.69 -9.95
CA SER A 224 4.29 6.14 -9.40
C SER A 224 4.76 7.42 -10.11
N ASN A 225 5.12 8.44 -9.34
CA ASN A 225 5.52 9.76 -9.86
C ASN A 225 6.92 10.20 -9.39
N ASN A 226 7.70 9.27 -8.82
CA ASN A 226 9.01 9.54 -8.24
C ASN A 226 10.10 8.64 -8.84
N ALA A 227 10.05 8.43 -10.16
CA ALA A 227 11.12 7.71 -10.86
C ALA A 227 12.41 8.56 -10.88
N PRO A 228 13.60 7.95 -10.73
CA PRO A 228 13.86 6.51 -10.56
C PRO A 228 13.83 6.03 -9.10
N LEU A 229 13.69 6.95 -8.13
CA LEU A 229 13.84 6.64 -6.70
C LEU A 229 12.83 5.60 -6.20
N ALA A 230 11.59 5.66 -6.69
CA ALA A 230 10.54 4.70 -6.39
C ALA A 230 10.53 3.45 -7.30
N ASP A 231 11.36 3.38 -8.35
CA ASP A 231 11.42 2.23 -9.26
C ASP A 231 12.39 1.16 -8.74
N ILE A 232 11.84 0.11 -8.15
CA ILE A 232 12.64 -0.99 -7.58
C ILE A 232 13.37 -1.77 -8.67
N SER A 233 12.82 -1.87 -9.87
CA SER A 233 13.46 -2.57 -10.98
C SER A 233 14.74 -1.84 -11.42
N PHE A 234 14.75 -0.51 -11.40
CA PHE A 234 15.92 0.32 -11.63
C PHE A 234 17.01 0.02 -10.59
N TRP A 235 16.67 0.08 -9.30
CA TRP A 235 17.63 -0.15 -8.22
C TRP A 235 18.18 -1.55 -8.18
N VAL A 236 17.35 -2.56 -8.44
CA VAL A 236 17.79 -3.95 -8.58
C VAL A 236 18.84 -4.07 -9.69
N LYS A 237 18.63 -3.43 -10.85
CA LYS A 237 19.60 -3.43 -11.96
C LYS A 237 20.88 -2.70 -11.54
N LEU A 238 20.78 -1.51 -10.96
CA LEU A 238 21.93 -0.73 -10.53
C LEU A 238 22.77 -1.50 -9.50
N TYR A 239 22.14 -2.01 -8.43
CA TYR A 239 22.84 -2.76 -7.37
C TYR A 239 23.40 -4.09 -7.84
N LYS A 240 22.85 -4.72 -8.88
CA LYS A 240 23.50 -5.86 -9.54
C LYS A 240 24.79 -5.43 -10.25
N GLN A 241 24.79 -4.29 -10.94
CA GLN A 241 25.97 -3.79 -11.66
C GLN A 241 27.11 -3.39 -10.72
N ILE A 242 26.80 -2.74 -9.60
CA ILE A 242 27.81 -2.31 -8.62
C ILE A 242 28.11 -3.35 -7.53
N GLY A 243 27.55 -4.56 -7.64
CA GLY A 243 27.83 -5.68 -6.73
C GLY A 243 27.17 -5.61 -5.35
N LEU A 244 26.18 -4.72 -5.14
CA LEU A 244 25.48 -4.54 -3.87
C LEU A 244 24.20 -5.36 -3.73
N TYR A 245 23.68 -5.95 -4.81
CA TYR A 245 22.37 -6.65 -4.78
C TYR A 245 22.29 -7.70 -3.66
N ARG A 246 23.28 -8.60 -3.58
CA ARG A 246 23.28 -9.67 -2.56
C ARG A 246 23.35 -9.08 -1.15
N PHE A 247 24.14 -8.02 -0.97
CA PHE A 247 24.24 -7.33 0.31
C PHE A 247 22.88 -6.78 0.76
N VAL A 248 22.17 -6.06 -0.12
CA VAL A 248 20.83 -5.52 0.19
C VAL A 248 19.84 -6.63 0.57
N CYS A 249 19.84 -7.73 -0.17
CA CYS A 249 18.93 -8.84 0.09
C CYS A 249 19.22 -9.63 1.38
N THR A 250 20.42 -9.56 1.96
CA THR A 250 20.82 -10.41 3.09
C THR A 250 21.37 -9.67 4.30
N CYS A 251 21.56 -8.34 4.23
CA CYS A 251 22.09 -7.59 5.35
C CYS A 251 21.14 -7.65 6.57
N PRO A 252 21.66 -7.70 7.80
CA PRO A 252 20.83 -7.57 8.99
C PRO A 252 20.08 -6.24 9.00
N THR A 253 18.86 -6.22 9.53
CA THR A 253 18.03 -4.99 9.61
C THR A 253 18.69 -3.89 10.42
N ILE A 254 19.49 -4.21 11.44
CA ILE A 254 20.28 -3.22 12.17
C ILE A 254 21.33 -2.52 11.31
N LEU A 255 21.93 -3.24 10.34
CA LEU A 255 22.90 -2.65 9.43
C LEU A 255 22.20 -1.77 8.38
N LEU A 256 21.03 -2.22 7.92
CA LEU A 256 20.16 -1.42 7.06
C LEU A 256 19.81 -0.09 7.73
N GLU A 257 19.44 -0.14 9.00
CA GLU A 257 19.09 1.03 9.82
C GLU A 257 20.26 2.03 9.92
N MET A 258 21.47 1.52 10.16
CA MET A 258 22.68 2.34 10.18
C MET A 258 22.94 3.02 8.83
N ILE A 259 22.74 2.31 7.72
CA ILE A 259 22.98 2.83 6.37
C ILE A 259 21.98 3.94 6.03
N ILE A 260 20.68 3.73 6.27
CA ILE A 260 19.67 4.73 5.88
C ILE A 260 19.78 6.03 6.69
N LYS A 261 20.40 5.98 7.87
CA LYS A 261 20.69 7.15 8.72
C LYS A 261 22.02 7.82 8.38
N SER A 262 22.83 7.23 7.50
CA SER A 262 24.14 7.77 7.13
C SER A 262 24.02 8.89 6.09
N ASP A 263 24.87 9.92 6.24
CA ASP A 263 24.99 11.00 5.26
C ASP A 263 25.49 10.46 3.91
N GLU A 264 26.32 9.41 3.92
CA GLU A 264 26.83 8.76 2.72
C GLU A 264 25.71 8.18 1.85
N GLN A 265 24.69 7.59 2.46
CA GLN A 265 23.54 7.06 1.71
C GLN A 265 22.76 8.20 1.05
N LEU A 266 22.52 9.30 1.75
CA LEU A 266 21.84 10.48 1.19
C LEU A 266 22.64 11.08 0.02
N ILE A 267 23.96 11.19 0.16
CA ILE A 267 24.86 11.66 -0.90
C ILE A 267 24.80 10.73 -2.12
N PHE A 268 24.78 9.42 -1.90
CA PHE A 268 24.70 8.43 -2.97
C PHE A 268 23.38 8.55 -3.73
N LEU A 269 22.23 8.60 -3.03
CA LEU A 269 20.92 8.74 -3.67
C LEU A 269 20.80 10.03 -4.48
N HIS A 270 21.28 11.14 -3.91
CA HIS A 270 21.32 12.42 -4.60
C HIS A 270 22.18 12.37 -5.87
N SER A 271 23.32 11.68 -5.83
CA SER A 271 24.20 11.53 -6.99
C SER A 271 23.52 10.77 -8.13
N ILE A 272 22.72 9.74 -7.80
CA ILE A 272 21.93 8.99 -8.79
C ILE A 272 20.82 9.86 -9.39
N GLU A 273 20.09 10.60 -8.56
CA GLU A 273 19.04 11.53 -9.01
C GLU A 273 19.61 12.56 -10.00
N VAL A 274 20.69 13.26 -9.62
CA VAL A 274 21.36 14.25 -10.48
C VAL A 274 21.82 13.61 -11.80
N TRP A 275 22.36 12.41 -11.73
CA TRP A 275 22.79 11.68 -12.92
C TRP A 275 21.62 11.39 -13.87
N VAL A 276 20.48 10.90 -13.37
CA VAL A 276 19.31 10.61 -14.19
C VAL A 276 18.69 11.90 -14.77
N SER A 277 18.50 12.94 -13.97
CA SER A 277 17.97 14.22 -14.44
C SER A 277 18.88 14.90 -15.48
N SER A 278 20.20 14.66 -15.43
CA SER A 278 21.13 15.19 -16.42
C SER A 278 20.97 14.55 -17.81
N TYR A 279 20.42 13.34 -17.85
CA TYR A 279 20.16 12.61 -19.08
C TYR A 279 18.83 13.05 -19.73
N GLU A 280 17.80 13.28 -18.92
CA GLU A 280 16.49 13.75 -19.40
C GLU A 280 16.55 15.16 -20.02
N LYS A 281 17.41 16.04 -19.51
CA LYS A 281 17.59 17.40 -20.07
C LYS A 281 18.34 17.46 -21.40
N LYS A 282 18.92 16.34 -21.86
CA LYS A 282 19.70 16.26 -23.11
C LYS A 282 18.91 15.70 -24.29
N ILE A 283 17.65 15.34 -24.08
CA ILE A 283 16.69 14.87 -25.10
C ILE A 283 15.71 16.00 -25.39
#